data_AF-A0AAW9SL03-F1
#
_entry.id   AF-A0AAW9SL03-F1
#
_cell.length_a   1.000
_cell.length_b   1.000
_cell.length_c   1.000
_cell.angle_alpha   90.00
_cell.angle_beta   90.00
_cell.angle_gamma   90.00
#
_symmetry.space_group_name_H-M   'P 1'
#
loop_
_entity.id
_entity.type
_entity.pdbx_description
1 polymer ?
#
loop_
_entity_poly.entity_id
_entity_poly.type
_entity_poly.pdbx_seq_one_letter_code
_entity_poly.pdbx_strand_id
1 'polypeptide(L)'
;MDVGGIGVERLSGTGALPVANATYVFSGEYAGVRTLYPDTRNPQEQIQYVTGTTEITVDIEDYDETGSVRGLVLDRKVFDAMGVELTETNATGDTVGDATYLRLDPNTINFENWSIDSGNMQMVRRNGPDAGTPAGEIGGRWSGLFAGPNGEEVAGIVVVQGETPVGIDPVSGEYVEVTVREVGSFVGER
;
A
#
# COMPACT_ATOMS: atom_id res chain seq x y z
N MET A 1 1.82 -22.53 -10.10
CA MET A 1 1.32 -21.34 -10.82
C MET A 1 0.31 -20.72 -9.89
N ASP A 2 0.78 -19.87 -8.98
CA ASP A 2 -0.10 -19.20 -8.03
C ASP A 2 -0.62 -17.93 -8.70
N VAL A 3 -1.89 -17.99 -9.11
CA VAL A 3 -2.61 -16.84 -9.63
C VAL A 3 -3.29 -16.18 -8.42
N GLY A 4 -2.52 -15.37 -7.71
CA GLY A 4 -3.07 -14.47 -6.69
C GLY A 4 -3.75 -13.29 -7.38
N GLY A 5 -5.08 -13.24 -7.31
CA GLY A 5 -5.88 -12.11 -7.78
C GLY A 5 -6.63 -11.48 -6.61
N ILE A 6 -6.67 -10.16 -6.58
CA ILE A 6 -7.55 -9.41 -5.68
C ILE A 6 -8.52 -8.62 -6.55
N GLY A 7 -9.81 -8.80 -6.31
CA GLY A 7 -10.88 -8.09 -7.00
C GLY A 7 -11.74 -7.37 -5.98
N VAL A 8 -11.92 -6.07 -6.18
CA VAL A 8 -12.88 -5.26 -5.44
C VAL A 8 -13.82 -4.70 -6.49
N GLU A 9 -15.11 -5.05 -6.41
CA GLU A 9 -16.11 -4.64 -7.38
C GLU A 9 -17.35 -4.11 -6.66
N ARG A 10 -17.82 -2.94 -7.10
CA ARG A 10 -19.14 -2.43 -6.74
C ARG A 10 -20.07 -2.66 -7.92
N LEU A 11 -20.95 -3.66 -7.80
CA LEU A 11 -21.85 -4.08 -8.89
C LEU A 11 -23.01 -3.11 -9.15
N SER A 12 -23.39 -2.29 -8.16
CA SER A 12 -24.40 -1.21 -8.25
C SER A 12 -24.49 -0.41 -6.95
N GLY A 13 -25.14 0.77 -6.98
CA GLY A 13 -25.61 1.47 -5.78
C GLY A 13 -25.50 2.99 -5.87
N THR A 14 -26.47 3.72 -5.32
CA THR A 14 -26.50 5.19 -5.24
C THR A 14 -25.72 5.69 -4.03
N GLY A 15 -24.45 5.29 -3.90
CA GLY A 15 -23.64 5.61 -2.71
C GLY A 15 -23.79 7.08 -2.31
N ALA A 16 -23.66 7.36 -1.03
CA ALA A 16 -23.67 8.72 -0.52
C ALA A 16 -22.73 8.79 0.67
N LEU A 17 -21.75 9.68 0.65
CA LEU A 17 -21.07 10.04 1.89
C LEU A 17 -22.03 10.89 2.74
N PRO A 18 -22.04 10.74 4.09
CA PRO A 18 -23.11 11.30 4.92
C PRO A 18 -23.23 12.82 4.88
N VAL A 19 -22.14 13.53 4.58
CA VAL A 19 -22.04 14.99 4.52
C VAL A 19 -21.16 15.35 3.32
N ALA A 20 -21.73 16.11 2.37
CA ALA A 20 -21.06 16.46 1.12
C ALA A 20 -19.92 17.48 1.25
N ASN A 21 -19.76 18.10 2.43
CA ASN A 21 -18.73 19.10 2.73
C ASN A 21 -17.99 18.68 4.00
N ALA A 22 -17.29 17.55 3.93
CA ALA A 22 -16.54 17.03 5.07
C ALA A 22 -15.29 16.29 4.59
N THR A 23 -14.28 16.30 5.46
CA THR A 23 -13.15 15.38 5.38
C THR A 23 -13.47 14.13 6.21
N TYR A 24 -13.20 12.96 5.63
CA TYR A 24 -13.31 11.66 6.28
C TYR A 24 -11.95 10.99 6.37
N VAL A 25 -11.73 10.23 7.44
CA VAL A 25 -10.55 9.37 7.61
C VAL A 25 -11.05 7.96 7.83
N PHE A 26 -10.60 7.04 6.98
CA PHE A 26 -10.87 5.61 7.10
C PHE A 26 -9.61 4.92 7.57
N SER A 27 -9.71 4.14 8.64
CA SER A 27 -8.61 3.37 9.19
C SER A 27 -8.89 1.88 9.03
N GLY A 28 -7.86 1.09 8.75
CA GLY A 28 -8.04 -0.34 8.64
C GLY A 28 -6.76 -1.11 8.34
N GLU A 29 -6.91 -2.21 7.61
CA GLU A 29 -5.87 -3.22 7.43
C GLU A 29 -5.41 -3.29 5.99
N TYR A 30 -4.11 -3.59 5.83
CA TYR A 30 -3.46 -3.89 4.58
C TYR A 30 -2.93 -5.32 4.60
N ALA A 31 -3.08 -6.02 3.48
CA ALA A 31 -2.42 -7.29 3.24
C ALA A 31 -1.93 -7.37 1.79
N GLY A 32 -0.77 -7.99 1.56
CA GLY A 32 -0.22 -8.14 0.23
C GLY A 32 0.79 -9.28 0.11
N VAL A 33 1.19 -9.52 -1.14
CA VAL A 33 2.21 -10.49 -1.53
C VAL A 33 3.30 -9.76 -2.29
N ARG A 34 4.54 -10.00 -1.90
CA ARG A 34 5.76 -9.53 -2.55
C ARG A 34 6.36 -10.68 -3.35
N THR A 35 6.65 -10.43 -4.61
CA THR A 35 7.49 -11.28 -5.46
C THR A 35 8.87 -10.65 -5.56
N LEU A 36 9.89 -11.41 -5.16
CA LEU A 36 11.28 -10.94 -5.09
C LEU A 36 12.02 -11.34 -6.37
N TYR A 37 12.80 -10.40 -6.89
CA TYR A 37 13.67 -10.58 -8.06
C TYR A 37 15.14 -10.34 -7.66
N PRO A 38 15.78 -11.30 -6.95
CA PRO A 38 17.14 -11.13 -6.43
C PRO A 38 18.22 -11.10 -7.53
N ASP A 39 17.95 -11.69 -8.70
CA ASP A 39 18.80 -11.57 -9.89
C ASP A 39 17.92 -11.56 -11.15
N THR A 40 18.01 -10.48 -11.94
CA THR A 40 17.29 -10.34 -13.22
C THR A 40 17.77 -11.33 -14.29
N ARG A 41 18.92 -11.98 -14.08
CA ARG A 41 19.51 -12.96 -15.01
C ARG A 41 19.28 -14.41 -14.61
N ASN A 42 18.90 -14.69 -13.36
CA ASN A 42 18.55 -16.02 -12.87
C ASN A 42 17.52 -15.91 -11.72
N PRO A 43 16.23 -15.70 -12.05
CA PRO A 43 15.22 -15.43 -11.04
C PRO A 43 14.89 -16.71 -10.28
N GLN A 44 15.51 -16.90 -9.12
CA GLN A 44 14.83 -17.65 -8.07
C GLN A 44 13.76 -16.72 -7.49
N GLU A 45 12.56 -16.81 -8.04
CA GLU A 45 11.41 -16.08 -7.53
C GLU A 45 11.12 -16.58 -6.12
N GLN A 46 11.19 -15.66 -5.16
CA GLN A 46 10.78 -15.91 -3.78
C GLN A 46 9.55 -15.07 -3.48
N ILE A 47 8.71 -15.55 -2.58
CA ILE A 47 7.54 -14.82 -2.11
C ILE A 47 7.74 -14.38 -0.66
N GLN A 48 7.23 -13.20 -0.34
CA GLN A 48 7.05 -12.73 1.02
C GLN A 48 5.61 -12.24 1.18
N TYR A 49 5.09 -12.30 2.39
CA TYR A 49 3.81 -11.69 2.72
C TYR A 49 4.05 -10.36 3.41
N VAL A 50 3.10 -9.45 3.27
CA VAL A 50 3.14 -8.17 3.96
C VAL A 50 1.78 -7.90 4.57
N THR A 51 1.78 -7.38 5.80
CA THR A 51 0.60 -6.79 6.42
C THR A 51 0.92 -5.35 6.81
N GLY A 52 -0.10 -4.55 7.11
CA GLY A 52 0.07 -3.20 7.63
C GLY A 52 -1.24 -2.57 8.05
N THR A 53 -1.19 -1.32 8.47
CA THR A 53 -2.36 -0.49 8.72
C THR A 53 -2.58 0.46 7.55
N THR A 54 -3.83 0.78 7.22
CA THR A 54 -4.14 1.78 6.20
C THR A 54 -4.86 2.97 6.80
N GLU A 55 -4.49 4.16 6.33
CA GLU A 55 -5.20 5.39 6.59
C GLU A 55 -5.56 6.03 5.25
N ILE A 56 -6.84 6.13 4.93
CA ILE A 56 -7.35 6.79 3.72
C ILE A 56 -8.04 8.08 4.12
N THR A 57 -7.53 9.22 3.64
CA THR A 57 -8.17 10.52 3.82
C THR A 57 -8.96 10.86 2.58
N VAL A 58 -10.22 11.24 2.79
CA VAL A 58 -11.14 11.65 1.74
C VAL A 58 -11.57 13.07 2.02
N ASP A 59 -11.39 13.93 1.05
CA ASP A 59 -11.79 15.32 1.11
C ASP A 59 -12.81 15.61 0.01
N ILE A 60 -14.04 15.90 0.43
CA ILE A 60 -15.13 16.29 -0.47
C ILE A 60 -15.28 17.83 -0.49
N GLU A 61 -14.52 18.57 0.33
CA GLU A 61 -14.66 20.03 0.47
C GLU A 61 -13.99 20.85 -0.64
N ASP A 62 -13.34 20.24 -1.64
CA ASP A 62 -12.90 21.01 -2.81
C ASP A 62 -14.12 21.28 -3.71
N TYR A 63 -14.45 22.57 -3.84
CA TYR A 63 -15.60 23.05 -4.60
C TYR A 63 -15.31 23.06 -6.12
N ASP A 64 -14.36 22.24 -6.57
CA ASP A 64 -13.92 22.06 -7.95
C ASP A 64 -14.25 20.65 -8.46
N GLU A 65 -15.54 20.30 -8.42
CA GLU A 65 -16.21 19.15 -9.09
C GLU A 65 -15.63 17.74 -8.85
N THR A 66 -14.48 17.59 -8.19
CA THR A 66 -13.71 16.35 -8.12
C THR A 66 -13.15 16.14 -6.73
N GLY A 67 -13.95 15.52 -5.85
CA GLY A 67 -13.50 15.11 -4.53
C GLY A 67 -12.18 14.34 -4.57
N SER A 68 -11.33 14.59 -3.57
CA SER A 68 -9.95 14.12 -3.48
C SER A 68 -9.82 12.99 -2.47
N VAL A 69 -9.03 11.97 -2.81
CA VAL A 69 -8.70 10.87 -1.91
C VAL A 69 -7.22 10.56 -1.96
N ARG A 70 -6.63 10.36 -0.79
CA ARG A 70 -5.21 9.99 -0.63
C ARG A 70 -5.09 8.98 0.51
N GLY A 71 -3.92 8.39 0.65
CA GLY A 71 -3.75 7.45 1.76
C GLY A 71 -2.32 7.06 2.06
N LEU A 72 -2.19 6.30 3.13
CA LEU A 72 -0.95 5.73 3.63
C LEU A 72 -1.17 4.26 3.97
N VAL A 73 -0.16 3.44 3.69
CA VAL A 73 -0.02 2.11 4.28
C VAL A 73 1.18 2.14 5.22
N LEU A 74 0.91 2.01 6.50
CA LEU A 74 1.83 2.17 7.62
C LEU A 74 2.05 0.82 8.32
N ASP A 75 2.99 0.84 9.27
CA ASP A 75 3.25 -0.22 10.25
C ASP A 75 3.36 -1.59 9.61
N ARG A 76 4.13 -1.60 8.52
CA ARG A 76 4.23 -2.76 7.66
C ARG A 76 5.04 -3.84 8.36
N LYS A 77 4.56 -5.06 8.26
CA LYS A 77 5.25 -6.26 8.72
C LYS A 77 5.47 -7.17 7.54
N VAL A 78 6.61 -7.81 7.48
CA VAL A 78 7.00 -8.65 6.34
C VAL A 78 7.27 -10.06 6.86
N PHE A 79 6.76 -11.04 6.14
CA PHE A 79 6.86 -12.44 6.50
C PHE A 79 7.50 -13.22 5.37
N ASP A 80 8.26 -14.25 5.70
CA ASP A 80 8.78 -15.19 4.72
C ASP A 80 7.67 -16.06 4.10
N ALA A 81 8.05 -16.92 3.16
CA ALA A 81 7.12 -17.84 2.48
C ALA A 81 6.45 -18.87 3.42
N MET A 82 6.95 -19.04 4.64
CA MET A 82 6.36 -19.90 5.67
C MET A 82 5.46 -19.12 6.65
N GLY A 83 5.31 -17.81 6.47
CA GLY A 83 4.51 -16.94 7.33
C GLY A 83 5.22 -16.55 8.63
N VAL A 84 6.55 -16.68 8.70
CA VAL A 84 7.36 -16.23 9.84
C VAL A 84 7.74 -14.76 9.63
N GLU A 85 7.47 -13.92 10.63
CA GLU A 85 7.80 -12.48 10.57
C GLU A 85 9.32 -12.26 10.53
N LEU A 86 9.77 -11.41 9.61
CA LEU A 86 11.16 -10.97 9.48
C LEU A 86 11.44 -9.85 10.50
N THR A 87 11.71 -10.28 11.73
CA THR A 87 11.93 -9.39 12.88
C THR A 87 13.39 -8.95 13.05
N GLU A 88 14.29 -9.40 12.17
CA GLU A 88 15.68 -8.99 12.20
C GLU A 88 15.80 -7.47 12.02
N THR A 89 16.63 -6.85 12.85
CA THR A 89 16.87 -5.41 12.82
C THR A 89 18.24 -5.11 12.23
N ASN A 90 18.32 -4.04 11.45
CA ASN A 90 19.59 -3.47 11.03
C ASN A 90 20.34 -2.78 12.20
N ALA A 91 21.48 -2.16 11.92
CA ALA A 91 22.26 -1.41 12.91
C ALA A 91 21.53 -0.23 13.57
N THR A 92 20.46 0.30 12.95
CA THR A 92 19.63 1.39 13.50
C THR A 92 18.44 0.89 14.33
N GLY A 93 18.24 -0.43 14.42
CA GLY A 93 17.13 -1.04 15.14
C GLY A 93 15.84 -1.18 14.33
N ASP A 94 15.91 -0.95 13.02
CA ASP A 94 14.77 -1.00 12.11
C ASP A 94 14.60 -2.42 11.54
N THR A 95 13.36 -2.92 11.52
CA THR A 95 13.02 -4.19 10.86
C THR A 95 12.85 -4.01 9.34
N VAL A 96 12.85 -5.12 8.61
CA VAL A 96 12.52 -5.15 7.16
C VAL A 96 11.15 -4.50 6.88
N GLY A 97 10.17 -4.70 7.77
CA GLY A 97 8.85 -4.10 7.64
C GLY A 97 8.81 -2.60 7.93
N ASP A 98 9.61 -2.15 8.90
CA ASP A 98 9.67 -0.74 9.29
C ASP A 98 10.45 0.12 8.31
N ALA A 99 11.26 -0.47 7.43
CA ALA A 99 12.10 0.30 6.52
C ALA A 99 11.32 1.25 5.60
N THR A 100 10.09 0.87 5.20
CA THR A 100 9.31 1.61 4.21
C THR A 100 7.82 1.63 4.51
N TYR A 101 7.15 2.73 4.16
CA TYR A 101 5.70 2.84 4.09
C TYR A 101 5.24 3.11 2.66
N LEU A 102 3.96 2.91 2.38
CA LEU A 102 3.38 3.24 1.08
C LEU A 102 2.62 4.56 1.17
N ARG A 103 2.88 5.48 0.26
CA ARG A 103 2.09 6.71 0.08
C ARG A 103 1.25 6.59 -1.18
N LEU A 104 -0.07 6.67 -1.01
CA LEU A 104 -1.04 6.72 -2.10
C LEU A 104 -1.23 8.19 -2.46
N ASP A 105 -0.77 8.59 -3.65
CA ASP A 105 -0.86 9.99 -4.07
C ASP A 105 -2.33 10.37 -4.28
N PRO A 106 -2.68 11.67 -4.12
CA PRO A 106 -4.06 12.13 -4.29
C PRO A 106 -4.66 11.70 -5.62
N ASN A 107 -5.93 11.31 -5.58
CA ASN A 107 -6.70 10.93 -6.75
C ASN A 107 -8.16 11.36 -6.65
N THR A 108 -8.88 11.24 -7.76
CA THR A 108 -10.27 11.67 -7.90
C THR A 108 -11.26 10.57 -7.59
N ILE A 109 -12.40 10.98 -7.02
CA ILE A 109 -13.57 10.13 -6.79
C ILE A 109 -14.52 10.27 -7.97
N ASN A 110 -14.91 9.14 -8.56
CA ASN A 110 -16.01 9.08 -9.51
C ASN A 110 -17.32 8.93 -8.71
N PHE A 111 -18.10 10.01 -8.61
CA PHE A 111 -19.38 9.99 -7.86
C PHE A 111 -20.52 9.28 -8.59
N GLU A 112 -20.37 8.91 -9.87
CA GLU A 112 -21.38 8.14 -10.61
C GLU A 112 -21.44 6.69 -10.11
N ASN A 113 -20.28 6.11 -9.77
CA ASN A 113 -20.13 4.71 -9.37
C ASN A 113 -19.40 4.52 -8.02
N TRP A 114 -18.96 5.60 -7.39
CA TRP A 114 -18.21 5.63 -6.13
C TRP A 114 -16.87 4.88 -6.20
N SER A 115 -16.27 4.78 -7.39
CA SER A 115 -14.91 4.30 -7.55
C SER A 115 -13.90 5.42 -7.35
N ILE A 116 -12.70 5.04 -6.94
CA ILE A 116 -11.51 5.87 -6.96
C ILE A 116 -10.74 5.44 -8.20
N ASP A 117 -10.40 6.41 -9.06
CA ASP A 117 -9.64 6.12 -10.27
C ASP A 117 -8.30 5.47 -9.95
N SER A 118 -7.62 4.96 -10.97
CA SER A 118 -6.25 4.48 -10.77
C SER A 118 -5.30 5.67 -10.61
N GLY A 119 -4.61 5.73 -9.47
CA GLY A 119 -3.70 6.81 -9.08
C GLY A 119 -2.26 6.32 -8.98
N ASN A 120 -1.32 7.26 -8.91
CA ASN A 120 0.07 6.94 -8.62
C ASN A 120 0.26 6.69 -7.13
N MET A 121 1.29 5.93 -6.78
CA MET A 121 1.72 5.78 -5.41
C MET A 121 3.23 5.63 -5.35
N GLN A 122 3.80 5.75 -4.15
CA GLN A 122 5.23 5.63 -3.92
C GLN A 122 5.51 4.76 -2.69
N MET A 123 6.58 3.98 -2.77
CA MET A 123 7.20 3.40 -1.59
C MET A 123 8.20 4.42 -1.03
N VAL A 124 8.09 4.74 0.26
CA VAL A 124 8.86 5.82 0.89
C VAL A 124 9.68 5.25 2.05
N ARG A 125 10.94 5.65 2.13
CA ARG A 125 11.82 5.28 3.25
C ARG A 125 11.31 5.92 4.55
N ARG A 126 11.13 5.11 5.59
CA ARG A 126 10.63 5.58 6.89
C ARG A 126 11.76 6.15 7.75
N ASN A 127 12.92 5.47 7.76
CA ASN A 127 14.02 5.73 8.68
C ASN A 127 15.34 5.98 7.94
N GLY A 128 16.35 6.44 8.69
CA GLY A 128 17.70 6.71 8.18
C GLY A 128 17.87 8.11 7.54
N PRO A 129 19.06 8.40 6.99
CA PRO A 129 19.39 9.70 6.39
C PRO A 129 18.47 10.10 5.23
N ASP A 130 17.88 9.11 4.55
CA ASP A 130 17.02 9.28 3.39
C ASP A 130 15.51 9.17 3.73
N ALA A 131 15.14 9.29 5.01
CA ALA A 131 13.76 9.25 5.45
C ALA A 131 12.88 10.28 4.71
N GLY A 132 11.69 9.86 4.26
CA GLY A 132 10.77 10.67 3.48
C GLY A 132 11.06 10.71 1.98
N THR A 133 12.14 10.09 1.52
CA THR A 133 12.46 9.98 0.08
C THR A 133 11.93 8.67 -0.53
N PRO A 134 11.67 8.63 -1.84
CA PRO A 134 11.29 7.39 -2.53
C PRO A 134 12.35 6.28 -2.37
N ALA A 135 11.89 5.05 -2.10
CA ALA A 135 12.72 3.85 -2.01
C ALA A 135 13.10 3.32 -3.43
N GLY A 136 13.93 4.07 -4.15
CA GLY A 136 14.37 3.76 -5.52
C GLY A 136 13.55 4.46 -6.61
N GLU A 137 13.80 4.12 -7.89
CA GLU A 137 13.17 4.74 -9.08
C GLU A 137 11.71 4.30 -9.33
N ILE A 138 10.95 3.94 -8.29
CA ILE A 138 9.77 3.12 -8.47
C ILE A 138 8.50 3.74 -7.88
N GLY A 139 7.54 3.98 -8.79
CA GLY A 139 6.14 4.25 -8.51
C GLY A 139 5.26 3.00 -8.67
N GLY A 140 4.14 2.99 -7.96
CA GLY A 140 3.09 1.99 -8.10
C GLY A 140 1.80 2.61 -8.60
N ARG A 141 0.77 1.78 -8.70
CA ARG A 141 -0.60 2.19 -8.95
C ARG A 141 -1.48 1.73 -7.81
N TRP A 142 -2.47 2.54 -7.46
CA TRP A 142 -3.52 2.16 -6.54
C TRP A 142 -4.88 2.54 -7.14
N SER A 143 -5.93 1.86 -6.70
CA SER A 143 -7.31 2.19 -7.02
C SER A 143 -8.21 1.65 -5.93
N GLY A 144 -9.44 2.12 -5.84
CA GLY A 144 -10.35 1.65 -4.81
C GLY A 144 -11.79 2.00 -5.10
N LEU A 145 -12.64 1.78 -4.11
CA LEU A 145 -14.04 2.16 -4.12
C LEU A 145 -14.55 2.34 -2.70
N PHE A 146 -15.60 3.13 -2.59
CA PHE A 146 -16.39 3.20 -1.38
C PHE A 146 -17.43 2.09 -1.37
N ALA A 147 -17.67 1.51 -0.20
CA ALA A 147 -18.65 0.47 0.06
C ALA A 147 -19.59 0.87 1.20
N GLY A 148 -20.72 0.17 1.29
CA GLY A 148 -21.79 0.48 2.24
C GLY A 148 -22.81 1.51 1.73
N PRO A 149 -24.01 1.53 2.34
CA PRO A 149 -25.11 2.41 1.94
C PRO A 149 -24.80 3.90 2.16
N ASN A 150 -23.93 4.24 3.11
CA ASN A 150 -23.49 5.61 3.37
C ASN A 150 -21.96 5.79 3.21
N GLY A 151 -21.31 4.95 2.39
CA GLY A 151 -19.86 5.03 2.17
C GLY A 151 -19.06 4.80 3.45
N GLU A 152 -19.51 3.87 4.30
CA GLU A 152 -18.89 3.60 5.61
C GLU A 152 -17.55 2.87 5.51
N GLU A 153 -17.27 2.26 4.36
CA GLU A 153 -16.06 1.49 4.09
C GLU A 153 -15.37 2.01 2.82
N VAL A 154 -14.04 1.94 2.79
CA VAL A 154 -13.23 2.09 1.59
C VAL A 154 -12.36 0.86 1.41
N ALA A 155 -12.35 0.31 0.21
CA ALA A 155 -11.53 -0.85 -0.13
C ALA A 155 -10.77 -0.58 -1.43
N GLY A 156 -9.58 -1.17 -1.56
CA GLY A 156 -8.78 -0.94 -2.75
C GLY A 156 -7.64 -1.91 -2.93
N ILE A 157 -6.94 -1.73 -4.06
CA ILE A 157 -5.79 -2.51 -4.47
C ILE A 157 -4.60 -1.60 -4.68
N VAL A 158 -3.41 -2.15 -4.42
CA VAL A 158 -2.13 -1.51 -4.70
C VAL A 158 -1.25 -2.47 -5.48
N VAL A 159 -0.47 -1.92 -6.42
CA VAL A 159 0.56 -2.63 -7.16
C VAL A 159 1.79 -1.74 -7.19
N VAL A 160 2.88 -2.18 -6.55
CA VAL A 160 4.11 -1.39 -6.46
C VAL A 160 5.36 -2.22 -6.78
N GLN A 161 6.26 -1.57 -7.51
CA GLN A 161 7.52 -2.02 -8.08
C GLN A 161 8.86 -1.87 -7.33
N GLY A 162 8.96 -1.68 -6.01
CA GLY A 162 10.15 -1.05 -5.40
C GLY A 162 11.46 -1.88 -5.34
N GLU A 163 12.61 -1.22 -5.23
CA GLU A 163 13.79 -1.80 -4.60
C GLU A 163 13.61 -1.57 -3.10
N THR A 164 13.58 -2.64 -2.33
CA THR A 164 13.21 -2.57 -0.92
C THR A 164 13.92 -3.66 -0.14
N PRO A 165 14.13 -3.45 1.17
CA PRO A 165 14.67 -4.49 2.02
C PRO A 165 13.84 -5.77 2.00
N VAL A 166 14.55 -6.89 1.93
CA VAL A 166 13.97 -8.24 2.01
C VAL A 166 14.58 -9.08 3.13
N GLY A 167 15.60 -8.55 3.80
CA GLY A 167 16.31 -9.19 4.89
C GLY A 167 17.44 -8.31 5.41
N ILE A 168 18.16 -8.81 6.42
CA ILE A 168 19.37 -8.20 6.97
C ILE A 168 20.56 -9.08 6.65
N ASP A 169 21.66 -8.51 6.14
CA ASP A 169 22.90 -9.24 5.94
C ASP A 169 23.53 -9.54 7.30
N PRO A 170 23.74 -10.82 7.67
CA PRO A 170 24.25 -11.20 8.99
C PRO A 170 25.71 -10.77 9.23
N VAL A 171 26.45 -10.41 8.18
CA VAL A 171 27.85 -9.97 8.29
C VAL A 171 27.93 -8.46 8.46
N SER A 172 27.24 -7.70 7.61
CA SER A 172 27.31 -6.23 7.63
C SER A 172 26.28 -5.59 8.57
N GLY A 173 25.18 -6.26 8.87
CA GLY A 173 24.05 -5.69 9.61
C GLY A 173 23.22 -4.68 8.79
N GLU A 174 23.48 -4.58 7.48
CA GLU A 174 22.79 -3.70 6.55
C GLU A 174 21.60 -4.41 5.91
N TYR A 175 20.70 -3.63 5.29
CA TYR A 175 19.62 -4.19 4.50
C TYR A 175 20.14 -4.93 3.27
N VAL A 176 19.55 -6.10 3.02
CA VAL A 176 19.60 -6.74 1.70
C VAL A 176 18.44 -6.17 0.90
N GLU A 177 18.73 -5.28 -0.05
CA GLU A 177 17.75 -4.71 -0.95
C GLU A 177 17.70 -5.48 -2.27
N VAL A 178 16.50 -5.77 -2.77
CA VAL A 178 16.27 -6.36 -4.09
C VAL A 178 15.05 -5.71 -4.74
N THR A 179 14.90 -5.86 -6.05
CA THR A 179 13.66 -5.48 -6.72
C THR A 179 12.51 -6.39 -6.29
N VAL A 180 11.41 -5.79 -5.89
CA VAL A 180 10.19 -6.44 -5.41
C VAL A 180 8.99 -5.91 -6.17
N ARG A 181 8.12 -6.82 -6.61
CA ARG A 181 6.76 -6.49 -7.02
C ARG A 181 5.80 -6.88 -5.92
N GLU A 182 5.13 -5.90 -5.33
CA GLU A 182 4.11 -6.08 -4.32
C GLU A 182 2.72 -5.86 -4.93
N VAL A 183 1.80 -6.79 -4.66
CA VAL A 183 0.38 -6.65 -4.94
C VAL A 183 -0.37 -6.85 -3.64
N GLY A 184 -1.19 -5.87 -3.25
CA GLY A 184 -1.93 -5.92 -2.01
C GLY A 184 -3.29 -5.26 -2.10
N SER A 185 -4.03 -5.37 -1.02
CA SER A 185 -5.32 -4.73 -0.83
C SER A 185 -5.45 -4.13 0.55
N PHE A 186 -6.34 -3.16 0.65
CA PHE A 186 -6.74 -2.57 1.90
C PHE A 186 -8.25 -2.54 2.03
N VAL A 187 -8.69 -2.54 3.28
CA VAL A 187 -10.07 -2.20 3.68
C VAL A 187 -9.99 -1.33 4.92
N GLY A 188 -10.75 -0.24 4.92
CA GLY A 188 -10.81 0.69 6.04
C GLY A 188 -12.23 1.16 6.31
N GLU A 189 -12.53 1.38 7.58
CA GLU A 189 -13.81 1.87 8.07
C GLU A 189 -13.63 3.24 8.74
N ARG A 190 -14.70 4.03 8.81
CA ARG A 190 -14.69 5.35 9.47
C ARG A 190 -15.21 5.32 10.91
#